data_AF-A0A1S3REZ0-F1
#
_entry.id   AF-A0A1S3REZ0-F1
#
_cell.length_a   1.000
_cell.length_b   1.000
_cell.length_c   1.000
_cell.angle_alpha   90.00
_cell.angle_beta   90.00
_cell.angle_gamma   90.00
#
_symmetry.space_group_name_H-M   'P 1'
#
loop_
_entity.id
_entity.type
_entity.pdbx_description
1 polymer ?
#
loop_
_entity_poly.entity_id
_entity_poly.type
_entity_poly.pdbx_seq_one_letter_code
_entity_poly.pdbx_strand_id
1 'polypeptide(L)'
;MDVLQLLVALMSEHHGSMVQAFDQRNGVRAIYKLLASNSEGIRVQALKVLGYFLRHLPAKRKSEVMLGHGLFSLLNERLMLHSNQFSMTTYNVLFEILTEQICTQVIHKQHPDPDSNVKIVNPQVLKVIAALLKNSPLSPESMEVRRVFLSDMIKLFNNSKDNRRSLLQCSVWQDWMLSLSFINPKSSEEQKVTEMVYAIFRILLYHAIKYEWGGWRVWVDTLSITHSKVRELINPVRRSTKLCLTERRRASGWVSIRLCGLPTLSLALPICSLFSF
;
A
#
# COMPACT_ATOMS: atom_id res chain seq x y z
N MET A 1 22.04 21.97 -13.54
CA MET A 1 20.87 21.09 -13.69
C MET A 1 21.37 19.65 -13.61
N ASP A 2 20.83 18.83 -12.72
CA ASP A 2 21.19 17.40 -12.61
C ASP A 2 20.66 16.64 -13.84
N VAL A 3 21.41 15.65 -14.34
CA VAL A 3 21.06 14.83 -15.52
C VAL A 3 19.70 14.17 -15.35
N LEU A 4 19.36 13.71 -14.14
CA LEU A 4 18.04 13.12 -13.88
C LEU A 4 16.91 14.16 -13.95
N GLN A 5 17.16 15.37 -13.46
CA GLN A 5 16.19 16.46 -13.54
C GLN A 5 15.98 16.90 -14.99
N LEU A 6 17.04 16.92 -15.81
CA LEU A 6 16.93 17.14 -17.25
C LEU A 6 16.08 16.05 -17.91
N LEU A 7 16.32 14.77 -17.55
CA LEU A 7 15.53 13.66 -18.08
C LEU A 7 14.04 13.78 -17.71
N VAL A 8 13.73 14.18 -16.48
CA VAL A 8 12.36 14.47 -16.04
C VAL A 8 11.73 15.58 -16.89
N ALA A 9 12.44 16.68 -17.11
CA ALA A 9 11.96 17.78 -17.95
C ALA A 9 11.68 17.30 -19.39
N LEU A 10 12.64 16.60 -20.01
CA LEU A 10 12.50 16.08 -21.38
C LEU A 10 11.36 15.07 -21.50
N MET A 11 11.17 14.19 -20.52
CA MET A 11 10.04 13.24 -20.53
C MET A 11 8.69 13.93 -20.38
N SER A 12 8.64 15.07 -19.70
CA SER A 12 7.40 15.86 -19.55
C SER A 12 7.02 16.61 -20.84
N GLU A 13 8.01 17.13 -21.57
CA GLU A 13 7.80 17.96 -22.77
C GLU A 13 7.75 17.14 -24.07
N HIS A 14 8.52 16.05 -24.14
CA HIS A 14 8.72 15.22 -25.34
C HIS A 14 8.45 13.74 -25.07
N HIS A 15 7.34 13.42 -24.38
CA HIS A 15 7.04 12.07 -23.91
C HIS A 15 7.08 10.98 -25.00
N GLY A 16 6.61 11.26 -26.23
CA GLY A 16 6.54 10.26 -27.29
C GLY A 16 7.88 9.62 -27.65
N SER A 17 8.87 10.44 -28.02
CA SER A 17 10.22 9.96 -28.36
C SER A 17 11.00 9.52 -27.12
N MET A 18 10.87 10.24 -26.00
CA MET A 18 11.63 9.96 -24.80
C MET A 18 11.24 8.64 -24.14
N VAL A 19 9.94 8.32 -24.05
CA VAL A 19 9.46 7.06 -23.47
C VAL A 19 9.88 5.87 -24.32
N GLN A 20 9.81 5.99 -25.64
CA GLN A 20 10.25 4.95 -26.57
C GLN A 20 11.76 4.70 -26.45
N ALA A 21 12.56 5.77 -26.50
CA ALA A 21 14.01 5.67 -26.37
C ALA A 21 14.42 5.08 -25.00
N PHE A 22 13.72 5.49 -23.94
CA PHE A 22 13.93 4.97 -22.59
C PHE A 22 13.64 3.47 -22.50
N ASP A 23 12.52 2.98 -23.07
CA ASP A 23 12.19 1.54 -23.06
C ASP A 23 13.22 0.72 -23.86
N GLN A 24 13.54 1.16 -25.08
CA GLN A 24 14.51 0.48 -25.97
C GLN A 24 15.91 0.37 -25.38
N ARG A 25 16.32 1.33 -24.55
CA ARG A 25 17.63 1.33 -23.89
C ARG A 25 17.63 0.63 -22.53
N ASN A 26 16.57 -0.10 -22.19
CA ASN A 26 16.39 -0.73 -20.87
C ASN A 26 16.48 0.29 -19.72
N GLY A 27 15.94 1.50 -19.91
CA GLY A 27 16.00 2.60 -18.95
C GLY A 27 15.45 2.22 -17.58
N VAL A 28 14.42 1.37 -17.54
CA VAL A 28 13.86 0.81 -16.30
C VAL A 28 14.96 0.17 -15.45
N ARG A 29 15.86 -0.63 -16.04
CA ARG A 29 16.96 -1.26 -15.30
C ARG A 29 17.89 -0.23 -14.66
N ALA A 30 18.16 0.89 -15.33
CA ALA A 30 18.96 1.97 -14.77
C ALA A 30 18.26 2.62 -13.57
N ILE A 31 16.96 2.88 -13.67
CA ILE A 31 16.16 3.42 -12.56
C ILE A 31 16.25 2.53 -11.33
N TYR A 32 16.02 1.23 -11.46
CA TYR A 32 16.07 0.30 -10.32
C TYR A 32 17.45 0.20 -9.67
N LYS A 33 18.54 0.49 -10.41
CA LYS A 33 19.88 0.64 -9.82
C LYS A 33 20.00 1.95 -9.04
N LEU A 34 19.48 3.05 -9.59
CA LEU A 34 19.51 4.37 -8.94
C LEU A 34 18.67 4.41 -7.65
N LEU A 35 17.61 3.60 -7.55
CA LEU A 35 16.83 3.46 -6.33
C LEU A 35 17.64 2.92 -5.14
N ALA A 36 18.77 2.24 -5.39
CA ALA A 36 19.68 1.80 -4.34
C ALA A 36 20.66 2.88 -3.88
N SER A 37 20.69 4.05 -4.51
CA SER A 37 21.58 5.16 -4.15
C SER A 37 21.37 5.63 -2.71
N ASN A 38 22.44 6.00 -2.01
CA ASN A 38 22.37 6.60 -0.68
C ASN A 38 21.73 8.01 -0.70
N SER A 39 21.80 8.72 -1.83
CA SER A 39 21.22 10.05 -1.97
C SER A 39 19.72 9.96 -2.24
N GLU A 40 18.90 10.50 -1.32
CA GLU A 40 17.46 10.59 -1.49
C GLU A 40 17.08 11.37 -2.75
N GLY A 41 17.78 12.46 -3.06
CA GLY A 41 17.52 13.26 -4.26
C GLY A 41 17.61 12.44 -5.55
N ILE A 42 18.62 11.56 -5.64
CA ILE A 42 18.77 10.64 -6.78
C ILE A 42 17.60 9.65 -6.83
N ARG A 43 17.23 9.06 -5.69
CA ARG A 43 16.11 8.11 -5.62
C ARG A 43 14.79 8.78 -6.04
N VAL A 44 14.50 9.97 -5.53
CA VAL A 44 13.29 10.75 -5.83
C VAL A 44 13.21 11.11 -7.31
N GLN A 45 14.32 11.58 -7.89
CA GLN A 45 14.33 11.89 -9.33
C GLN A 45 14.19 10.63 -10.19
N ALA A 46 14.82 9.51 -9.79
CA ALA A 46 14.64 8.23 -10.47
C ALA A 46 13.18 7.74 -10.42
N LEU A 47 12.50 7.93 -9.28
CA LEU A 47 11.05 7.66 -9.15
C LEU A 47 10.21 8.58 -10.03
N LYS A 48 10.56 9.87 -10.17
CA LYS A 48 9.86 10.78 -11.10
C LYS A 48 9.99 10.34 -12.55
N VAL A 49 11.19 9.93 -12.98
CA VAL A 49 11.42 9.36 -14.32
C VAL A 49 10.57 8.11 -14.52
N LEU A 50 10.50 7.21 -13.53
CA LEU A 50 9.62 6.04 -13.57
C LEU A 50 8.14 6.45 -13.68
N GLY A 51 7.71 7.46 -12.93
CA GLY A 51 6.35 7.98 -12.97
C GLY A 51 5.97 8.48 -14.36
N TYR A 52 6.81 9.31 -14.99
CA TYR A 52 6.57 9.77 -16.37
C TYR A 52 6.55 8.61 -17.37
N PHE A 53 7.47 7.65 -17.22
CA PHE A 53 7.48 6.46 -18.05
C PHE A 53 6.14 5.71 -17.96
N LEU A 54 5.65 5.45 -16.74
CA LEU A 54 4.39 4.76 -16.52
C LEU A 54 3.19 5.56 -17.05
N ARG A 55 3.14 6.87 -16.79
CA ARG A 55 2.05 7.75 -17.25
C ARG A 55 1.81 7.67 -18.76
N HIS A 56 2.86 7.51 -19.54
CA HIS A 56 2.79 7.53 -21.01
C HIS A 56 2.85 6.14 -21.67
N LEU A 57 2.98 5.07 -20.88
CA LEU A 57 2.90 3.71 -21.40
C LEU A 57 1.45 3.28 -21.67
N PRO A 58 1.17 2.61 -22.80
CA PRO A 58 -0.12 1.98 -23.05
C PRO A 58 -0.48 0.98 -21.93
N ALA A 59 -1.75 0.93 -21.51
CA ALA A 59 -2.20 0.14 -20.36
C ALA A 59 -1.80 -1.36 -20.44
N LYS A 60 -1.90 -1.96 -21.63
CA LYS A 60 -1.47 -3.35 -21.87
C LYS A 60 0.02 -3.52 -21.60
N ARG A 61 0.85 -2.64 -22.19
CA ARG A 61 2.31 -2.68 -22.04
C ARG A 61 2.73 -2.40 -20.60
N LYS A 62 2.10 -1.44 -19.93
CA LYS A 62 2.30 -1.14 -18.51
C LYS A 62 2.08 -2.37 -17.64
N SER A 63 1.00 -3.11 -17.89
CA SER A 63 0.68 -4.35 -17.17
C SER A 63 1.73 -5.43 -17.42
N GLU A 64 2.14 -5.63 -18.68
CA GLU A 64 3.21 -6.60 -19.04
C GLU A 64 4.53 -6.27 -18.35
N VAL A 65 4.96 -5.00 -18.41
CA VAL A 65 6.25 -4.56 -17.86
C VAL A 65 6.21 -4.60 -16.34
N MET A 66 5.18 -4.05 -15.70
CA MET A 66 5.15 -3.89 -14.25
C MET A 66 4.70 -5.13 -13.51
N LEU A 67 3.62 -5.79 -13.96
CA LEU A 67 3.09 -7.00 -13.32
C LEU A 67 3.81 -8.24 -13.84
N GLY A 68 3.99 -8.37 -15.15
CA GLY A 68 4.60 -9.55 -15.77
C GLY A 68 6.04 -9.80 -15.32
N HIS A 69 6.82 -8.74 -15.06
CA HIS A 69 8.19 -8.85 -14.54
C HIS A 69 8.31 -8.58 -13.03
N GLY A 70 7.18 -8.45 -12.31
CA GLY A 70 7.17 -8.23 -10.87
C GLY A 70 7.85 -6.93 -10.41
N LEU A 71 7.88 -5.89 -11.25
CA LEU A 71 8.63 -4.66 -10.97
C LEU A 71 8.08 -3.89 -9.76
N PHE A 72 6.78 -3.95 -9.47
CA PHE A 72 6.26 -3.38 -8.20
C PHE A 72 6.83 -4.09 -6.96
N SER A 73 7.07 -5.41 -7.02
CA SER A 73 7.75 -6.12 -5.94
C SER A 73 9.19 -5.68 -5.82
N LEU A 74 9.89 -5.56 -6.96
CA LEU A 74 11.26 -5.06 -6.98
C LEU A 74 11.34 -3.61 -6.47
N LEU A 75 10.31 -2.79 -6.71
CA LEU A 75 10.24 -1.39 -6.26
C LEU A 75 10.23 -1.35 -4.74
N ASN A 76 9.39 -2.19 -4.14
CA ASN A 76 9.38 -2.39 -2.70
C ASN A 76 10.78 -2.81 -2.19
N GLU A 77 11.38 -3.85 -2.76
CA GLU A 77 12.69 -4.35 -2.33
C GLU A 77 13.79 -3.29 -2.39
N ARG A 78 13.81 -2.47 -3.45
CA ARG A 78 14.82 -1.41 -3.61
C ARG A 78 14.63 -0.28 -2.61
N LEU A 79 13.40 0.19 -2.42
CA LEU A 79 13.12 1.29 -1.48
C LEU A 79 13.30 0.84 -0.03
N MET A 80 13.06 -0.45 0.26
CA MET A 80 13.29 -1.05 1.58
C MET A 80 14.76 -1.01 2.03
N LEU A 81 15.72 -0.86 1.11
CA LEU A 81 17.14 -0.62 1.47
C LEU A 81 17.34 0.65 2.30
N HIS A 82 16.41 1.60 2.19
CA HIS A 82 16.43 2.91 2.85
C HIS A 82 15.16 3.12 3.70
N SER A 83 14.53 2.05 4.20
CA SER A 83 13.27 2.14 4.95
C SER A 83 13.40 2.94 6.27
N ASN A 84 14.62 3.09 6.78
CA ASN A 84 14.93 3.93 7.92
C ASN A 84 14.79 5.44 7.66
N GLN A 85 14.69 5.85 6.39
CA GLN A 85 14.63 7.24 5.93
C GLN A 85 13.38 7.49 5.06
N PHE A 86 12.21 7.05 5.50
CA PHE A 86 10.98 7.30 4.76
C PHE A 86 10.41 8.69 5.08
N SER A 87 10.70 9.64 4.18
CA SER A 87 10.34 11.05 4.31
C SER A 87 9.04 11.43 3.58
N MET A 88 8.55 12.65 3.85
CA MET A 88 7.46 13.26 3.08
C MET A 88 7.79 13.39 1.59
N THR A 89 9.04 13.70 1.24
CA THR A 89 9.48 13.84 -0.15
C THR A 89 9.35 12.52 -0.91
N THR A 90 9.78 11.42 -0.28
CA THR A 90 9.67 10.08 -0.89
C THR A 90 8.20 9.64 -0.96
N TYR A 91 7.39 9.94 0.05
CA TYR A 91 5.95 9.69 0.00
C TYR A 91 5.26 10.42 -1.15
N ASN A 92 5.53 11.72 -1.33
CA ASN A 92 4.92 12.53 -2.38
C ASN A 92 5.16 11.94 -3.77
N VAL A 93 6.39 11.55 -4.09
CA VAL A 93 6.67 10.97 -5.42
C VAL A 93 6.00 9.60 -5.60
N LEU A 94 5.85 8.80 -4.54
CA LEU A 94 5.06 7.56 -4.61
C LEU A 94 3.56 7.86 -4.80
N PHE A 95 3.03 8.92 -4.20
CA PHE A 95 1.66 9.37 -4.42
C PHE A 95 1.43 9.90 -5.84
N GLU A 96 2.40 10.63 -6.40
CA GLU A 96 2.41 11.02 -7.81
C GLU A 96 2.35 9.77 -8.71
N ILE A 97 3.15 8.73 -8.44
CA ILE A 97 3.10 7.46 -9.22
C ILE A 97 1.77 6.73 -9.02
N LEU A 98 1.23 6.69 -7.80
CA LEU A 98 -0.06 6.06 -7.48
C LEU A 98 -1.20 6.62 -8.35
N THR A 99 -1.19 7.94 -8.57
CA THR A 99 -2.23 8.70 -9.27
C THR A 99 -1.87 9.03 -10.73
N GLU A 100 -0.61 8.80 -11.13
CA GLU A 100 0.02 9.25 -12.38
C GLU A 100 -0.04 10.76 -12.63
N GLN A 101 -0.23 11.56 -11.58
CA GLN A 101 -0.17 13.02 -11.63
C GLN A 101 1.26 13.49 -11.29
N ILE A 102 2.20 13.20 -12.19
CA ILE A 102 3.63 13.48 -11.95
C ILE A 102 3.92 14.97 -12.11
N CYS A 103 4.60 15.54 -11.11
CA CYS A 103 5.12 16.91 -11.14
C CYS A 103 6.59 16.91 -11.58
N THR A 104 7.00 17.90 -12.37
CA THR A 104 8.43 18.04 -12.76
C THR A 104 9.31 18.42 -11.59
N GLN A 105 8.80 19.25 -10.67
CA GLN A 105 9.52 19.69 -9.47
C GLN A 105 9.37 18.69 -8.33
N VAL A 106 10.39 18.65 -7.47
CA VAL A 106 10.36 17.84 -6.25
C VAL A 106 9.58 18.60 -5.17
N ILE A 107 8.57 17.93 -4.62
CA ILE A 107 7.74 18.47 -3.54
C ILE A 107 8.25 17.90 -2.22
N HIS A 108 8.73 18.78 -1.33
CA HIS A 108 9.28 18.39 -0.02
C HIS A 108 8.28 18.48 1.14
N LYS A 109 7.21 19.25 0.95
CA LYS A 109 6.13 19.42 1.93
C LYS A 109 4.94 18.52 1.57
N GLN A 110 3.97 18.37 2.45
CA GLN A 110 2.73 17.65 2.13
C GLN A 110 2.13 18.17 0.81
N HIS A 111 1.76 17.26 -0.08
CA HIS A 111 1.04 17.61 -1.30
C HIS A 111 -0.37 18.13 -0.99
N PRO A 112 -1.02 18.87 -1.90
CA PRO A 112 -2.41 19.29 -1.73
C PRO A 112 -3.33 18.07 -1.52
N ASP A 113 -4.42 18.28 -0.78
CA ASP A 113 -5.42 17.24 -0.56
C ASP A 113 -6.00 16.74 -1.90
N PRO A 114 -6.17 15.41 -2.08
CA PRO A 114 -6.73 14.88 -3.31
C PRO A 114 -8.19 15.29 -3.46
N ASP A 115 -8.52 15.86 -4.62
CA ASP A 115 -9.90 16.17 -4.99
C ASP A 115 -10.71 14.89 -5.33
N SER A 116 -12.00 15.06 -5.63
CA SER A 116 -12.90 13.94 -5.97
C SER A 116 -12.63 13.31 -7.33
N ASN A 117 -11.85 13.96 -8.20
CA ASN A 117 -11.49 13.47 -9.53
C ASN A 117 -10.22 12.61 -9.51
N VAL A 118 -9.41 12.68 -8.44
CA VAL A 118 -8.21 11.85 -8.31
C VAL A 118 -8.56 10.36 -8.30
N LYS A 119 -7.96 9.62 -9.24
CA LYS A 119 -8.11 8.17 -9.37
C LYS A 119 -6.82 7.45 -9.01
N ILE A 120 -6.96 6.27 -8.43
CA ILE A 120 -5.84 5.34 -8.21
C ILE A 120 -5.57 4.60 -9.51
N VAL A 121 -4.42 4.87 -10.13
CA VAL A 121 -4.01 4.27 -11.40
C VAL A 121 -3.07 3.09 -11.18
N ASN A 122 -2.15 3.20 -10.21
CA ASN A 122 -1.17 2.17 -9.88
C ASN A 122 -1.40 1.61 -8.46
N PRO A 123 -2.45 0.80 -8.22
CA PRO A 123 -2.85 0.40 -6.87
C PRO A 123 -1.79 -0.43 -6.11
N GLN A 124 -0.88 -1.10 -6.81
CA GLN A 124 0.22 -1.83 -6.18
C GLN A 124 1.18 -0.93 -5.39
N VAL A 125 1.24 0.37 -5.72
CA VAL A 125 2.06 1.35 -4.99
C VAL A 125 1.57 1.53 -3.54
N LEU A 126 0.27 1.32 -3.27
CA LEU A 126 -0.26 1.37 -1.90
C LEU A 126 0.45 0.35 -0.99
N LYS A 127 0.67 -0.87 -1.48
CA LYS A 127 1.39 -1.91 -0.75
C LYS A 127 2.86 -1.55 -0.52
N VAL A 128 3.50 -0.89 -1.49
CA VAL A 128 4.87 -0.37 -1.36
C VAL A 128 4.95 0.68 -0.25
N ILE A 129 4.06 1.67 -0.27
CA ILE A 129 4.00 2.73 0.77
C ILE A 129 3.74 2.11 2.14
N ALA A 130 2.76 1.19 2.24
CA ALA A 130 2.45 0.52 3.50
C ALA A 130 3.64 -0.29 4.05
N ALA A 131 4.40 -0.97 3.18
CA ALA A 131 5.59 -1.70 3.59
C ALA A 131 6.70 -0.77 4.09
N LEU A 132 6.94 0.37 3.42
CA LEU A 132 7.91 1.38 3.87
C LEU A 132 7.50 1.98 5.22
N LEU A 133 6.22 2.35 5.36
CA LEU A 133 5.67 2.84 6.62
C LEU A 133 5.86 1.82 7.73
N LYS A 134 5.45 0.56 7.52
CA LYS A 134 5.56 -0.49 8.54
C LYS A 134 6.99 -0.65 9.07
N ASN A 135 7.99 -0.54 8.19
CA ASN A 135 9.40 -0.76 8.53
C ASN A 135 10.18 0.52 8.82
N SER A 136 9.54 1.69 8.80
CA SER A 136 10.18 2.94 9.22
C SER A 136 10.22 3.04 10.75
N PRO A 137 11.28 3.65 11.31
CA PRO A 137 11.35 3.92 12.75
C PRO A 137 10.22 4.84 13.14
N LEU A 138 9.65 4.67 14.34
CA LEU A 138 8.59 5.53 14.88
C LEU A 138 9.14 6.90 15.30
N SER A 139 9.53 7.71 14.32
CA SER A 139 9.94 9.10 14.47
C SER A 139 8.77 10.06 14.21
N PRO A 140 8.83 11.33 14.65
CA PRO A 140 7.82 12.34 14.33
C PRO A 140 7.58 12.48 12.81
N GLU A 141 8.66 12.44 12.03
CA GLU A 141 8.59 12.49 10.55
C GLU A 141 7.81 11.29 9.98
N SER A 142 8.14 10.07 10.42
CA SER A 142 7.46 8.87 9.94
C SER A 142 5.98 8.84 10.35
N MET A 143 5.66 9.34 11.54
CA MET A 143 4.30 9.39 12.06
C MET A 143 3.47 10.41 11.29
N GLU A 144 4.08 11.52 10.88
CA GLU A 144 3.45 12.46 9.97
C GLU A 144 3.12 11.82 8.63
N VAL A 145 4.08 11.13 8.00
CA VAL A 145 3.84 10.43 6.73
C VAL A 145 2.75 9.36 6.87
N ARG A 146 2.69 8.62 7.99
CA ARG A 146 1.61 7.66 8.26
C ARG A 146 0.24 8.33 8.28
N ARG A 147 0.12 9.48 8.97
CA ARG A 147 -1.14 10.22 9.07
C ARG A 147 -1.57 10.77 7.72
N VAL A 148 -0.65 11.36 6.97
CA VAL A 148 -0.94 11.90 5.62
C VAL A 148 -1.40 10.77 4.70
N PHE A 149 -0.66 9.66 4.63
CA PHE A 149 -1.05 8.51 3.82
C PHE A 149 -2.46 8.00 4.13
N LEU A 150 -2.78 7.80 5.41
CA LEU A 150 -4.10 7.31 5.81
C LEU A 150 -5.20 8.35 5.53
N SER A 151 -4.91 9.64 5.70
CA SER A 151 -5.83 10.73 5.36
C SER A 151 -6.16 10.73 3.87
N ASP A 152 -5.14 10.60 3.01
CA ASP A 152 -5.33 10.58 1.56
C ASP A 152 -6.12 9.35 1.12
N MET A 153 -5.85 8.19 1.71
CA MET A 153 -6.65 6.99 1.46
C MET A 153 -8.13 7.19 1.83
N ILE A 154 -8.41 7.78 2.99
CA ILE A 154 -9.79 8.08 3.40
C ILE A 154 -10.47 8.99 2.37
N LYS A 155 -9.81 10.07 1.94
CA LYS A 155 -10.33 11.00 0.93
C LYS A 155 -10.57 10.31 -0.42
N LEU A 156 -9.59 9.56 -0.91
CA LEU A 156 -9.66 8.83 -2.18
C LEU A 156 -10.78 7.78 -2.19
N PHE A 157 -11.02 7.10 -1.06
CA PHE A 157 -12.05 6.06 -0.96
C PHE A 157 -13.44 6.61 -0.66
N ASN A 158 -13.57 7.73 0.04
CA ASN A 158 -14.89 8.35 0.26
C ASN A 158 -15.51 8.80 -1.08
N ASN A 159 -14.71 9.42 -1.94
CA ASN A 159 -15.21 10.13 -3.11
C ASN A 159 -15.32 9.28 -4.38
N SER A 160 -14.77 8.06 -4.40
CA SER A 160 -14.66 7.27 -5.64
C SER A 160 -14.91 5.78 -5.43
N LYS A 161 -16.01 5.28 -6.02
CA LYS A 161 -16.31 3.83 -6.08
C LYS A 161 -15.20 3.04 -6.78
N ASP A 162 -14.58 3.62 -7.80
CA ASP A 162 -13.53 2.96 -8.57
C ASP A 162 -12.26 2.81 -7.74
N ASN A 163 -11.93 3.80 -6.90
CA ASN A 163 -10.80 3.71 -5.97
C ASN A 163 -11.02 2.61 -4.93
N ARG A 164 -12.24 2.49 -4.39
CA ARG A 164 -12.60 1.38 -3.48
C ARG A 164 -12.44 0.03 -4.17
N ARG A 165 -12.97 -0.12 -5.39
CA ARG A 165 -12.80 -1.34 -6.20
C ARG A 165 -11.33 -1.64 -6.48
N SER A 166 -10.54 -0.64 -6.83
CA SER A 166 -9.11 -0.78 -7.12
C SER A 166 -8.35 -1.42 -5.93
N LEU A 167 -8.64 -0.98 -4.70
CA LEU A 167 -8.04 -1.59 -3.51
C LEU A 167 -8.63 -2.97 -3.19
N LEU A 168 -9.94 -3.17 -3.31
CA LEU A 168 -10.59 -4.45 -3.03
C LEU A 168 -10.11 -5.59 -3.94
N GLN A 169 -9.65 -5.27 -5.15
CA GLN A 169 -9.05 -6.23 -6.08
C GLN A 169 -7.56 -6.52 -5.79
N CYS A 170 -6.91 -5.75 -4.90
CA CYS A 170 -5.54 -6.03 -4.52
C CYS A 170 -5.47 -7.26 -3.61
N SER A 171 -4.53 -8.16 -3.90
CA SER A 171 -4.25 -9.29 -3.02
C SER A 171 -3.80 -8.82 -1.63
N VAL A 172 -4.27 -9.50 -0.58
CA VAL A 172 -3.81 -9.37 0.82
C VAL A 172 -3.82 -7.93 1.37
N TRP A 173 -4.72 -7.07 0.87
CA TRP A 173 -4.77 -5.68 1.31
C TRP A 173 -5.08 -5.49 2.77
N GLN A 174 -5.91 -6.38 3.33
CA GLN A 174 -6.31 -6.36 4.73
C GLN A 174 -5.10 -6.55 5.65
N ASP A 175 -4.19 -7.45 5.28
CA ASP A 175 -3.05 -7.76 6.14
C ASP A 175 -2.10 -6.57 6.26
N TRP A 176 -1.68 -5.99 5.13
CA TRP A 176 -0.76 -4.86 5.21
C TRP A 176 -1.44 -3.60 5.75
N MET A 177 -2.73 -3.38 5.49
CA MET A 177 -3.48 -2.25 6.07
C MET A 177 -3.55 -2.38 7.60
N LEU A 178 -3.94 -3.55 8.12
CA LEU A 178 -3.93 -3.82 9.57
C LEU A 178 -2.54 -3.76 10.17
N SER A 179 -1.47 -3.95 9.40
CA SER A 179 -0.11 -3.85 9.92
C SER A 179 0.33 -2.41 10.22
N LEU A 180 -0.45 -1.41 9.78
CA LEU A 180 -0.21 0.00 10.07
C LEU A 180 -0.85 0.46 11.39
N SER A 181 -1.77 -0.32 11.97
CA SER A 181 -2.40 0.02 13.25
C SER A 181 -1.54 -0.40 14.44
N PHE A 182 -1.68 0.36 15.52
CA PHE A 182 -1.13 0.04 16.82
C PHE A 182 -2.19 -0.72 17.62
N ILE A 183 -1.89 -1.97 17.97
CA ILE A 183 -2.85 -2.83 18.68
C ILE A 183 -3.02 -2.40 20.14
N ASN A 184 -1.95 -1.87 20.75
CA ASN A 184 -1.98 -1.24 22.06
C ASN A 184 -1.34 0.16 21.96
N PRO A 185 -2.09 1.17 21.48
CA PRO A 185 -1.57 2.52 21.30
C PRO A 185 -1.15 3.12 22.65
N LYS A 186 0.07 3.66 22.70
CA LYS A 186 0.66 4.28 23.89
C LYS A 186 0.52 5.80 23.91
N SER A 187 0.16 6.39 22.78
CA SER A 187 -0.04 7.83 22.61
C SER A 187 -1.34 8.13 21.86
N SER A 188 -1.82 9.37 21.98
CA SER A 188 -2.96 9.87 21.20
C SER A 188 -2.68 9.84 19.69
N GLU A 189 -1.41 9.99 19.28
CA GLU A 189 -1.00 9.90 17.87
C GLU A 189 -1.11 8.47 17.35
N GLU A 190 -0.64 7.48 18.11
CA GLU A 190 -0.80 6.06 17.77
C GLU A 190 -2.28 5.65 17.72
N GLN A 191 -3.07 6.10 18.70
CA GLN A 191 -4.52 5.92 18.72
C GLN A 191 -5.15 6.49 17.44
N LYS A 192 -4.77 7.72 17.05
CA LYS A 192 -5.31 8.38 15.86
C LYS A 192 -4.99 7.60 14.58
N VAL A 193 -3.77 7.11 14.44
CA VAL A 193 -3.37 6.26 13.31
C VAL A 193 -4.23 5.00 13.25
N THR A 194 -4.44 4.31 14.38
CA THR A 194 -5.32 3.13 14.46
C THR A 194 -6.77 3.44 14.07
N GLU A 195 -7.33 4.56 14.54
CA GLU A 195 -8.68 5.02 14.16
C GLU A 195 -8.81 5.27 12.65
N MET A 196 -7.79 5.87 12.04
CA MET A 196 -7.78 6.14 10.59
C MET A 196 -7.71 4.84 9.78
N VAL A 197 -6.91 3.86 10.21
CA VAL A 197 -6.90 2.50 9.62
C VAL A 197 -8.30 1.89 9.69
N TYR A 198 -8.98 1.97 10.84
CA TYR A 198 -10.33 1.44 10.99
C TYR A 198 -11.37 2.22 10.19
N ALA A 199 -11.20 3.53 9.99
CA ALA A 199 -12.04 4.31 9.09
C ALA A 199 -11.95 3.81 7.65
N ILE A 200 -10.74 3.50 7.16
CA ILE A 200 -10.54 2.91 5.83
C ILE A 200 -11.23 1.53 5.73
N PHE A 201 -11.07 0.66 6.74
CA PHE A 201 -11.78 -0.61 6.78
C PHE A 201 -13.29 -0.43 6.73
N ARG A 202 -13.87 0.49 7.51
CA ARG A 202 -15.32 0.76 7.49
C ARG A 202 -15.79 1.17 6.10
N ILE A 203 -15.10 2.10 5.43
CA ILE A 203 -15.44 2.54 4.06
C ILE A 203 -15.41 1.36 3.07
N LEU A 204 -14.37 0.54 3.13
CA LEU A 204 -14.17 -0.56 2.18
C LEU A 204 -15.10 -1.74 2.43
N LEU A 205 -15.27 -2.16 3.69
CA LEU A 205 -16.15 -3.27 4.06
C LEU A 205 -17.62 -2.94 3.80
N TYR A 206 -18.03 -1.69 4.10
CA TYR A 206 -19.36 -1.22 3.74
C TYR A 206 -19.59 -1.36 2.22
N HIS A 207 -18.64 -0.88 1.41
CA HIS A 207 -18.75 -0.96 -0.04
C HIS A 207 -18.76 -2.42 -0.53
N ALA A 208 -17.87 -3.26 0.00
CA ALA A 208 -17.77 -4.66 -0.37
C ALA A 208 -19.07 -5.42 -0.10
N ILE A 209 -19.61 -5.34 1.13
CA ILE A 209 -20.83 -6.05 1.52
C ILE A 209 -22.03 -5.57 0.73
N LYS A 210 -22.18 -4.25 0.55
CA LYS A 210 -23.38 -3.66 -0.04
C LYS A 210 -23.40 -3.72 -1.57
N TYR A 211 -22.25 -3.64 -2.22
CA TYR A 211 -22.18 -3.43 -3.67
C TYR A 211 -21.35 -4.46 -4.46
N GLU A 212 -20.49 -5.26 -3.82
CA GLU A 212 -19.67 -6.25 -4.52
C GLU A 212 -20.25 -7.67 -4.36
N TRP A 213 -20.36 -8.39 -5.47
CA TRP A 213 -20.79 -9.78 -5.43
C TRP A 213 -19.78 -10.64 -4.65
N GLY A 214 -20.26 -11.39 -3.66
CA GLY A 214 -19.39 -12.16 -2.77
C GLY A 214 -18.60 -11.32 -1.77
N GLY A 215 -18.93 -10.03 -1.58
CA GLY A 215 -18.26 -9.14 -0.63
C GLY A 215 -18.26 -9.62 0.83
N TRP A 216 -19.21 -10.50 1.21
CA TRP A 216 -19.18 -11.18 2.50
C TRP A 216 -17.89 -11.97 2.75
N ARG A 217 -17.23 -12.47 1.70
CA ARG A 217 -15.92 -13.16 1.81
C ARG A 217 -14.84 -12.20 2.28
N VAL A 218 -14.82 -10.98 1.75
CA VAL A 218 -13.89 -9.91 2.17
C VAL A 218 -14.06 -9.63 3.66
N TRP A 219 -15.30 -9.59 4.14
CA TRP A 219 -15.60 -9.41 5.56
C TRP A 219 -15.13 -10.59 6.41
N VAL A 220 -15.43 -11.83 6.02
CA VAL A 220 -14.98 -13.05 6.73
C VAL A 220 -13.44 -13.11 6.80
N ASP A 221 -12.75 -12.81 5.70
CA ASP A 221 -11.29 -12.80 5.66
C ASP A 221 -10.71 -11.71 6.57
N THR A 222 -11.34 -10.53 6.61
CA THR A 222 -10.92 -9.43 7.48
C THR A 222 -11.02 -9.82 8.96
N LEU A 223 -12.12 -10.49 9.36
CA LEU A 223 -12.28 -11.03 10.70
C LEU A 223 -11.21 -12.07 11.05
N SER A 224 -10.96 -13.01 10.14
CA SER A 224 -9.97 -14.07 10.32
C SER A 224 -8.55 -13.51 10.54
N ILE A 225 -8.15 -12.53 9.72
CA ILE A 225 -6.84 -11.86 9.83
C ILE A 225 -6.74 -11.06 11.14
N THR A 226 -7.78 -10.29 11.47
CA THR A 226 -7.79 -9.47 12.70
C THR A 226 -7.68 -10.35 13.94
N HIS A 227 -8.48 -11.43 14.01
CA HIS A 227 -8.45 -12.36 15.12
C HIS A 227 -7.10 -13.09 15.23
N SER A 228 -6.48 -13.45 14.10
CA SER A 228 -5.15 -14.08 14.09
C SER A 228 -4.09 -13.16 14.70
N LYS A 229 -4.07 -11.87 14.33
CA LYS A 229 -3.13 -10.88 14.89
C LYS A 229 -3.33 -10.66 16.39
N VAL A 230 -4.57 -10.62 16.84
CA VAL A 230 -4.90 -10.45 18.27
C VAL A 230 -4.46 -11.67 19.08
N ARG A 231 -4.69 -12.88 18.54
CA ARG A 231 -4.25 -14.13 19.17
C ARG A 231 -2.72 -14.21 19.30
N GLU A 232 -1.98 -13.78 18.28
CA GLU A 232 -0.51 -13.75 18.32
C GLU A 232 0.04 -12.88 19.46
N LEU A 233 -0.65 -11.79 19.79
CA LEU A 233 -0.24 -10.91 20.90
C LEU A 233 -0.62 -11.44 22.27
N ILE A 234 -1.78 -12.08 22.40
CA ILE A 234 -2.27 -12.61 23.68
C ILE A 234 -1.50 -13.88 24.08
N ASN A 235 -1.00 -14.67 23.12
CA ASN A 235 -0.31 -15.94 23.38
C ASN A 235 1.09 -16.00 22.72
N PRO A 236 2.10 -15.28 23.25
CA PRO A 236 3.46 -15.30 22.69
C PRO A 236 4.17 -16.67 22.82
N VAL A 237 3.65 -17.59 23.64
CA VAL A 237 4.28 -18.89 23.99
C VAL A 237 4.22 -19.95 22.87
N ARG A 238 3.45 -19.76 21.79
CA ARG A 238 3.35 -20.75 20.68
C ARG A 238 4.34 -20.53 19.51
N ARG A 239 5.46 -19.85 19.73
CA ARG A 239 6.47 -19.59 18.66
C ARG A 239 7.25 -20.81 18.15
N SER A 240 7.11 -22.03 18.72
CA SER A 240 7.99 -23.18 18.39
C SER A 240 7.38 -24.33 17.58
N THR A 241 6.19 -24.21 17.00
CA THR A 241 5.69 -25.26 16.09
C THR A 241 5.39 -24.68 14.74
N LYS A 242 6.34 -24.87 13.80
CA LYS A 242 6.10 -24.79 12.36
C LYS A 242 4.77 -25.47 12.06
N LEU A 243 3.79 -24.70 11.59
CA LEU A 243 2.56 -25.25 11.03
C LEU A 243 2.93 -25.90 9.69
N CYS A 244 3.36 -27.16 9.74
CA CYS A 244 3.50 -27.98 8.55
C CYS A 244 2.07 -28.27 8.07
N LEU A 245 1.61 -27.52 7.06
CA LEU A 245 0.36 -27.83 6.36
C LEU A 245 0.60 -29.10 5.52
N THR A 246 0.41 -30.27 6.11
CA THR A 246 0.22 -31.49 5.33
C THR A 246 -1.23 -31.54 4.86
N GLU A 247 -1.41 -31.29 3.57
CA GLU A 247 -2.67 -31.41 2.84
C GLU A 247 -3.10 -32.88 2.81
N ARG A 248 -4.17 -33.24 3.52
CA ARG A 248 -4.81 -34.56 3.41
C ARG A 248 -6.16 -34.39 2.72
N ARG A 249 -6.18 -34.63 1.40
CA ARG A 249 -7.43 -34.75 0.62
C ARG A 249 -8.29 -35.87 1.24
N ARG A 250 -9.53 -35.56 1.60
CA ARG A 250 -10.61 -36.56 1.73
C ARG A 250 -11.67 -36.29 0.67
N ALA A 251 -12.10 -37.37 0.03
CA ALA A 251 -12.87 -37.42 -1.21
C ALA A 251 -14.39 -37.21 -1.04
N SER A 252 -14.82 -36.23 -0.24
CA SER A 252 -16.24 -35.91 -0.08
C SER A 252 -16.41 -34.40 0.08
N GLY A 253 -16.97 -33.74 -0.92
CA GLY A 253 -16.96 -32.29 -1.15
C GLY A 253 -17.81 -31.45 -0.22
N TRP A 254 -17.55 -31.50 1.09
CA TRP A 254 -18.09 -30.57 2.08
C TRP A 254 -17.01 -30.19 3.09
N VAL A 255 -16.71 -28.90 3.21
CA VAL A 255 -15.86 -28.37 4.29
C VAL A 255 -16.76 -28.04 5.47
N SER A 256 -16.74 -28.88 6.50
CA SER A 256 -17.39 -28.59 7.78
C SER A 256 -16.41 -27.83 8.67
N ILE A 257 -16.64 -26.54 8.87
CA ILE A 257 -15.89 -25.73 9.84
C ILE A 257 -16.59 -25.90 11.20
N ARG A 258 -16.04 -26.76 12.05
CA ARG A 258 -16.42 -26.83 13.47
C ARG A 258 -15.64 -25.75 14.24
N LEU A 259 -16.32 -24.66 14.61
CA LEU A 259 -15.83 -23.69 15.59
C LEU A 259 -15.98 -24.31 17.00
N CYS A 260 -15.00 -25.12 17.42
CA CYS A 260 -14.92 -25.60 18.79
C CYS A 260 -14.21 -24.58 19.68
N GLY A 261 -14.89 -24.13 20.74
CA GLY A 261 -14.28 -23.53 21.93
C GLY A 261 -14.12 -22.02 21.90
N LEU A 262 -15.21 -21.28 22.14
CA LEU A 262 -15.17 -19.91 22.65
C LEU A 262 -15.39 -19.95 24.16
N PRO A 263 -14.38 -19.70 25.00
CA PRO A 263 -14.65 -19.08 26.30
C PRO A 263 -15.14 -17.65 26.02
N THR A 264 -16.20 -17.25 26.70
CA THR A 264 -16.73 -15.89 26.76
C THR A 264 -15.66 -14.93 27.30
N LEU A 265 -14.74 -14.51 26.44
CA LEU A 265 -13.83 -13.41 26.71
C LEU A 265 -14.56 -12.12 26.33
N SER A 266 -15.04 -11.42 27.36
CA SER A 266 -15.39 -10.00 27.31
C SER A 266 -14.15 -9.20 26.93
N LEU A 267 -13.85 -9.14 25.63
CA LEU A 267 -12.78 -8.33 25.06
C LEU A 267 -13.33 -6.94 24.81
N ALA A 268 -13.26 -6.11 25.84
CA ALA A 268 -13.25 -4.66 25.68
C ALA A 268 -11.95 -4.26 24.95
N LEU A 269 -11.87 -4.56 23.66
CA LEU A 269 -10.79 -4.13 22.77
C LEU A 269 -11.37 -3.14 21.74
N PRO A 270 -10.57 -2.20 21.22
CA PRO A 270 -10.98 -1.24 20.18
C PRO A 270 -11.50 -1.91 18.89
N ILE A 271 -11.38 -3.23 18.79
CA ILE A 271 -11.96 -4.12 17.78
C ILE A 271 -13.47 -3.94 17.68
N CYS A 272 -14.22 -3.74 18.77
CA CYS A 272 -15.68 -3.51 18.69
C CYS A 272 -16.04 -2.30 17.80
N SER A 273 -15.16 -1.30 17.67
CA SER A 273 -15.39 -0.13 16.81
C SER A 273 -15.34 -0.41 15.29
N LEU A 274 -14.72 -1.52 14.87
CA LEU A 274 -14.80 -2.01 13.48
C LEU A 274 -16.18 -2.61 13.16
N PHE A 275 -16.96 -2.96 14.18
CA PHE A 275 -18.18 -3.78 14.06
C PHE A 275 -19.47 -3.05 14.44
N SER A 276 -19.38 -1.80 14.89
CA SER A 276 -20.54 -0.90 14.96
C SER A 276 -20.81 -0.34 13.55
N PHE A 277 -21.60 -1.07 12.77
CA PHE A 277 -22.21 -0.59 11.53
C PHE A 277 -23.52 0.15 11.81
#